data_AF-A0A3R7M4W3-F1
#
_entry.id   AF-A0A3R7M4W3-F1
#
_cell.length_a   1.000
_cell.length_b   1.000
_cell.length_c   1.000
_cell.angle_alpha   90.00
_cell.angle_beta   90.00
_cell.angle_gamma   90.00
#
_symmetry.space_group_name_H-M   'P 1'
#
loop_
_entity.id
_entity.type
_entity.pdbx_description
1 polymer ?
#
loop_
_entity_poly.entity_id
_entity_poly.type
_entity_poly.pdbx_seq_one_letter_code
_entity_poly.pdbx_strand_id
1 'polypeptide(L)'
;MFTKSGHSSSLQNNTVNWAFIGDSHSRYLVCAILSLMKGPEFQCRIPEFQGEWRNIDYFLDKLPRCRYKGEFIMIRHVHAPFTLTYYIDEYLTKLPKLVQLWEAEERPKPTFVVMNTGNHWMRYLESTYLEKGVETAGEIFEKHLQSIAPVITRLARTTPVIFKMQDDLQVAYIEDPKVKSFTVDNIRHYNALYKQTLKNTGVVFWDSTLPLSRAYNQECLRNPRHFRDTLWWMCKDVVHVGYILVRQYADMVLNAACGRSMSDCS
;
A
#
# COMPACT_ATOMS: atom_id res chain seq x y z
N MET A 1 0.20 57.80 -0.06
CA MET A 1 -0.02 56.42 -0.53
C MET A 1 1.31 55.71 -0.50
N PHE A 2 1.65 55.04 0.59
CA PHE A 2 2.89 54.30 0.74
C PHE A 2 2.58 52.91 1.30
N THR A 3 2.95 51.91 0.51
CA THR A 3 3.41 50.57 0.89
C THR A 3 2.91 50.01 2.22
N LYS A 4 1.95 49.07 2.17
CA LYS A 4 1.91 47.99 3.16
C LYS A 4 2.85 46.89 2.72
N SER A 5 3.99 46.90 3.41
CA SER A 5 4.99 45.86 3.59
C SER A 5 4.38 44.48 3.78
N GLY A 6 5.14 43.48 3.36
CA GLY A 6 4.73 42.10 3.24
C GLY A 6 4.24 41.46 4.54
N HIS A 7 3.37 40.48 4.36
CA HIS A 7 3.44 39.22 5.07
C HIS A 7 3.56 38.14 4.00
N SER A 8 4.79 37.92 3.54
CA SER A 8 5.21 36.59 3.11
C SER A 8 5.18 35.72 4.36
N SER A 9 4.01 35.16 4.68
CA SER A 9 3.96 34.10 5.68
C SER A 9 4.51 32.86 5.01
N SER A 10 5.81 32.68 5.17
CA SER A 10 6.49 31.39 5.09
C SER A 10 5.89 30.45 6.14
N LEU A 11 4.68 29.97 5.88
CA LEU A 11 4.14 28.79 6.53
C LEU A 11 4.44 27.62 5.61
N GLN A 12 5.72 27.21 5.56
CA GLN A 12 6.05 25.78 5.47
C GLN A 12 5.52 25.13 6.76
N ASN A 13 4.19 25.10 6.91
CA ASN A 13 3.53 24.46 8.02
C ASN A 13 3.75 22.97 7.81
N ASN A 14 4.41 22.33 8.79
CA ASN A 14 4.71 20.90 8.91
C ASN A 14 3.49 20.01 8.58
N THR A 15 3.18 19.87 7.30
CA THR A 15 2.02 19.12 6.83
C THR A 15 2.47 17.70 6.60
N VAL A 16 2.01 16.81 7.48
CA VAL A 16 2.24 15.38 7.37
C VAL A 16 1.31 14.86 6.29
N ASN A 17 1.89 14.29 5.24
CA ASN A 17 1.12 13.74 4.12
C ASN A 17 1.63 12.34 3.78
N TRP A 18 0.86 11.31 4.10
CA TRP A 18 1.22 9.94 3.79
C TRP A 18 0.57 9.50 2.48
N ALA A 19 1.34 8.85 1.61
CA ALA A 19 0.82 8.27 0.38
C ALA A 19 0.96 6.74 0.41
N PHE A 20 -0.14 6.04 0.12
CA PHE A 20 -0.19 4.60 -0.08
C PHE A 20 -0.51 4.36 -1.55
N ILE A 21 0.28 3.52 -2.23
CA ILE A 21 0.12 3.26 -3.68
C ILE A 21 0.14 1.76 -3.91
N GLY A 22 -0.88 1.23 -4.58
CA GLY A 22 -0.81 -0.17 -5.01
C GLY A 22 -2.16 -0.81 -5.24
N ASP A 23 -2.23 -2.09 -4.89
CA ASP A 23 -3.40 -2.95 -5.08
C ASP A 23 -4.28 -3.06 -3.81
N SER A 24 -5.18 -4.05 -3.82
CA SER A 24 -6.09 -4.32 -2.71
C SER A 24 -5.39 -4.56 -1.37
N HIS A 25 -4.11 -4.98 -1.35
CA HIS A 25 -3.35 -5.20 -0.12
C HIS A 25 -2.95 -3.87 0.52
N SER A 26 -2.50 -2.88 -0.25
CA SER A 26 -2.31 -1.51 0.26
C SER A 26 -3.63 -0.88 0.71
N ARG A 27 -4.72 -1.12 -0.03
CA ARG A 27 -6.04 -0.63 0.39
C ARG A 27 -6.45 -1.20 1.76
N TYR A 28 -6.22 -2.49 1.99
CA TYR A 28 -6.57 -3.15 3.26
C TYR A 28 -5.75 -2.58 4.41
N LEU A 29 -4.46 -2.34 4.19
CA LEU A 29 -3.59 -1.64 5.14
C LEU A 29 -4.13 -0.25 5.48
N VAL A 30 -4.52 0.53 4.46
CA VAL A 30 -5.11 1.87 4.67
C VAL A 30 -6.38 1.77 5.49
N CYS A 31 -7.31 0.89 5.15
CA CYS A 31 -8.50 0.69 5.96
C CYS A 31 -8.21 0.23 7.39
N ALA A 32 -7.13 -0.52 7.59
CA ALA A 32 -6.75 -0.91 8.93
C ALA A 32 -6.35 0.29 9.77
N ILE A 33 -5.58 1.20 9.18
CA ILE A 33 -5.28 2.52 9.76
C ILE A 33 -6.57 3.32 10.00
N LEU A 34 -7.52 3.31 9.05
CA LEU A 34 -8.79 4.04 9.20
C LEU A 34 -9.64 3.58 10.37
N SER A 35 -9.62 2.29 10.73
CA SER A 35 -10.39 1.85 11.89
C SER A 35 -9.84 2.38 13.21
N LEU A 36 -8.56 2.81 13.23
CA LEU A 36 -7.92 3.45 14.36
C LEU A 36 -8.19 4.96 14.37
N MET A 37 -8.51 5.55 13.21
CA MET A 37 -8.87 6.95 13.01
C MET A 37 -10.39 7.10 13.03
N LYS A 38 -11.00 7.14 14.22
CA LYS A 38 -12.45 7.32 14.39
C LYS A 38 -12.77 8.68 14.99
N GLY A 39 -14.00 9.15 14.77
CA GLY A 39 -14.52 10.36 15.40
C GLY A 39 -14.66 11.57 14.46
N PRO A 40 -15.26 12.67 14.97
CA PRO A 40 -15.57 13.86 14.19
C PRO A 40 -14.35 14.61 13.63
N GLU A 41 -13.16 14.33 14.16
CA GLU A 41 -11.92 14.96 13.79
C GLU A 41 -11.32 14.41 12.49
N PHE A 42 -11.84 13.28 11.98
CA PHE A 42 -11.36 12.67 10.75
C PHE A 42 -12.40 12.73 9.63
N GLN A 43 -11.94 13.14 8.46
CA GLN A 43 -12.78 13.22 7.26
C GLN A 43 -12.17 12.43 6.11
N CYS A 44 -13.04 11.84 5.28
CA CYS A 44 -12.72 11.09 4.09
C CYS A 44 -13.30 11.78 2.86
N ARG A 45 -12.58 11.73 1.73
CA ARG A 45 -12.98 12.22 0.43
C ARG A 45 -12.65 11.15 -0.62
N ILE A 46 -13.68 10.76 -1.37
CA ILE A 46 -13.57 9.82 -2.51
C ILE A 46 -14.36 10.35 -3.71
N PRO A 47 -13.95 10.02 -4.95
CA PRO A 47 -14.72 10.31 -6.16
C PRO A 47 -16.20 9.92 -6.10
N GLU A 48 -16.55 8.80 -5.46
CA GLU A 48 -17.94 8.31 -5.36
C GLU A 48 -18.85 9.25 -4.56
N PHE A 49 -18.28 10.04 -3.65
CA PHE A 49 -19.01 11.08 -2.90
C PHE A 49 -18.90 12.45 -3.58
N GLN A 50 -18.79 12.48 -4.91
CA GLN A 50 -18.58 13.70 -5.71
C GLN A 50 -17.39 14.53 -5.25
N GLY A 51 -16.43 13.90 -4.55
CA GLY A 51 -15.29 14.57 -3.97
C GLY A 51 -15.65 15.52 -2.83
N GLU A 52 -16.72 15.30 -2.07
CA GLU A 52 -16.97 16.05 -0.83
C GLU A 52 -16.25 15.41 0.38
N TRP A 53 -15.86 16.24 1.34
CA TRP A 53 -15.35 15.75 2.63
C TRP A 53 -16.52 15.29 3.51
N ARG A 54 -16.50 14.02 3.90
CA ARG A 54 -17.48 13.40 4.79
C ARG A 54 -16.78 12.91 6.05
N ASN A 55 -17.51 12.81 7.16
CA ASN A 55 -16.98 12.18 8.38
C ASN A 55 -16.53 10.73 8.05
N ILE A 56 -15.40 10.30 8.63
CA ILE A 56 -14.86 8.97 8.38
C ILE A 56 -15.79 7.83 8.83
N ASP A 57 -16.59 8.04 9.88
CA ASP A 57 -17.57 7.07 10.37
C ASP A 57 -18.63 6.80 9.30
N TYR A 58 -19.07 7.85 8.56
CA TYR A 58 -19.96 7.68 7.42
C TYR A 58 -19.33 6.79 6.33
N PHE A 59 -18.03 6.93 6.08
CA PHE A 59 -17.32 6.08 5.13
C PHE A 59 -17.25 4.62 5.63
N LEU A 60 -16.90 4.42 6.91
CA LEU A 60 -16.81 3.08 7.51
C LEU A 60 -18.17 2.37 7.54
N ASP A 61 -19.26 3.11 7.70
CA ASP A 61 -20.63 2.59 7.69
C ASP A 61 -21.16 2.28 6.28
N LYS A 62 -20.89 3.15 5.30
CA LYS A 62 -21.41 3.02 3.92
C LYS A 62 -20.58 2.13 3.03
N LEU A 63 -19.26 2.10 3.24
CA LEU A 63 -18.33 1.25 2.53
C LEU A 63 -17.62 0.34 3.52
N PRO A 64 -18.39 -0.47 4.30
CA PRO A 64 -17.80 -1.37 5.26
C PRO A 64 -16.86 -2.29 4.49
N ARG A 65 -15.69 -2.55 5.08
CA ARG A 65 -14.78 -3.61 4.61
C ARG A 65 -14.03 -3.28 3.31
N CYS A 66 -13.60 -2.03 3.13
CA CYS A 66 -12.70 -1.65 2.03
C CYS A 66 -13.24 -2.01 0.65
N ARG A 67 -14.54 -1.88 0.39
CA ARG A 67 -15.09 -2.28 -0.91
C ARG A 67 -14.91 -1.24 -2.00
N TYR A 68 -14.41 -0.06 -1.65
CA TYR A 68 -14.17 1.03 -2.57
C TYR A 68 -13.18 0.65 -3.70
N LYS A 69 -13.59 0.86 -4.94
CA LYS A 69 -12.81 0.55 -6.16
C LYS A 69 -12.46 1.76 -7.02
N GLY A 70 -12.81 2.98 -6.57
CA GLY A 70 -12.47 4.18 -7.35
C GLY A 70 -11.02 4.61 -7.12
N GLU A 71 -10.57 5.61 -7.86
CA GLU A 71 -9.13 5.85 -8.10
C GLU A 71 -8.30 6.17 -6.86
N PHE A 72 -8.89 6.81 -5.85
CA PHE A 72 -8.18 7.18 -4.63
C PHE A 72 -9.10 7.34 -3.41
N ILE A 73 -8.51 7.24 -2.22
CA ILE A 73 -9.14 7.59 -0.95
C ILE A 73 -8.28 8.64 -0.27
N MET A 74 -8.82 9.81 0.02
CA MET A 74 -8.14 10.86 0.79
C MET A 74 -8.74 10.97 2.18
N ILE A 75 -7.89 11.08 3.19
CA ILE A 75 -8.27 11.28 4.58
C ILE A 75 -7.51 12.48 5.13
N ARG A 76 -8.16 13.23 6.02
CA ARG A 76 -7.53 14.33 6.75
C ARG A 76 -7.99 14.38 8.20
N HIS A 77 -7.14 14.96 9.04
CA HIS A 77 -7.56 15.48 10.33
C HIS A 77 -8.10 16.91 10.16
N VAL A 78 -9.19 17.26 10.85
CA VAL A 78 -9.85 18.58 10.70
C VAL A 78 -9.05 19.69 11.38
N HIS A 79 -8.34 19.36 12.46
CA HIS A 79 -7.63 20.34 13.30
C HIS A 79 -6.10 20.24 13.24
N ALA A 80 -5.56 19.28 12.49
CA ALA A 80 -4.13 19.02 12.41
C ALA A 80 -3.73 18.91 10.95
N PRO A 81 -2.51 19.33 10.57
CA PRO A 81 -2.06 19.31 9.18
C PRO A 81 -1.62 17.89 8.81
N PHE A 82 -2.56 16.94 8.87
CA PHE A 82 -2.36 15.53 8.57
C PHE A 82 -3.28 15.09 7.43
N THR A 83 -2.69 14.49 6.40
CA THR A 83 -3.41 13.83 5.32
C THR A 83 -2.85 12.44 5.04
N LEU A 84 -3.73 11.53 4.64
CA LEU A 84 -3.37 10.22 4.11
C LEU A 84 -4.09 10.03 2.78
N THR A 85 -3.37 9.65 1.74
CA THR A 85 -3.98 9.31 0.44
C THR A 85 -3.61 7.91 0.00
N TYR A 86 -4.61 7.09 -0.31
CA TYR A 86 -4.46 5.84 -1.04
C TYR A 86 -4.70 6.07 -2.53
N TYR A 87 -3.80 5.62 -3.39
CA TYR A 87 -3.91 5.63 -4.84
C TYR A 87 -4.01 4.20 -5.37
N ILE A 88 -5.07 3.90 -6.15
CA ILE A 88 -5.18 2.62 -6.85
C ILE A 88 -4.23 2.63 -8.05
N ASP A 89 -3.19 1.82 -7.94
CA ASP A 89 -2.19 1.60 -8.98
C ASP A 89 -1.61 0.18 -8.86
N GLU A 90 -2.46 -0.80 -9.16
CA GLU A 90 -2.18 -2.24 -8.98
C GLU A 90 -0.89 -2.70 -9.66
N TYR A 91 -0.47 -1.99 -10.72
CA TYR A 91 0.71 -2.29 -11.54
C TYR A 91 1.80 -1.23 -11.42
N LEU A 92 1.68 -0.23 -10.53
CA LEU A 92 2.59 0.92 -10.42
C LEU A 92 2.86 1.68 -11.75
N THR A 93 1.90 1.67 -12.67
CA THR A 93 2.05 2.34 -13.98
C THR A 93 1.71 3.82 -13.92
N LYS A 94 0.97 4.27 -12.90
CA LYS A 94 0.62 5.68 -12.67
C LYS A 94 1.65 6.40 -11.80
N LEU A 95 2.52 5.66 -11.09
CA LEU A 95 3.58 6.19 -10.23
C LEU A 95 4.42 7.30 -10.90
N PRO A 96 4.92 7.17 -12.15
CA PRO A 96 5.70 8.23 -12.80
C PRO A 96 4.96 9.57 -12.86
N LYS A 97 3.69 9.55 -13.28
CA LYS A 97 2.86 10.74 -13.36
C LYS A 97 2.57 11.30 -11.96
N LEU A 98 2.32 10.44 -10.98
CA LEU A 98 2.06 10.87 -9.61
C LEU A 98 3.27 11.58 -8.99
N VAL A 99 4.48 11.06 -9.20
CA VAL A 99 5.73 11.68 -8.74
C VAL A 99 5.97 13.02 -9.44
N GLN A 100 5.73 13.11 -10.75
CA GLN A 100 5.82 14.39 -11.47
C GLN A 100 4.88 15.46 -10.88
N LEU A 101 3.64 15.10 -10.54
CA LEU A 101 2.69 16.03 -9.91
C LEU A 101 3.16 16.49 -8.51
N TRP A 102 3.88 15.65 -7.77
CA TRP A 102 4.48 16.04 -6.48
C TRP A 102 5.72 16.91 -6.65
N GLU A 103 6.56 16.62 -7.66
CA GLU A 103 7.76 17.40 -7.98
C GLU A 103 7.38 18.80 -8.51
N ALA A 104 6.28 18.91 -9.25
CA ALA A 104 5.75 20.17 -9.78
C ALA A 104 4.88 20.96 -8.78
N GLU A 105 4.74 20.48 -7.54
CA GLU A 105 3.88 21.07 -6.50
C GLU A 105 2.38 21.18 -6.87
N GLU A 106 1.94 20.47 -7.92
CA GLU A 106 0.53 20.38 -8.34
C GLU A 106 -0.30 19.52 -7.37
N ARG A 107 0.36 18.73 -6.54
CA ARG A 107 -0.22 17.97 -5.43
C ARG A 107 0.65 18.08 -4.18
N PRO A 108 0.07 18.01 -2.96
CA PRO A 108 0.86 17.96 -1.74
C PRO A 108 1.90 16.84 -1.79
N LYS A 109 3.17 17.19 -1.60
CA LYS A 109 4.27 16.23 -1.58
C LYS A 109 4.13 15.30 -0.37
N PRO A 110 4.32 13.98 -0.52
CA PRO A 110 4.26 13.07 0.62
C PRO A 110 5.49 13.22 1.52
N THR A 111 5.27 13.16 2.82
CA THR A 111 6.31 13.05 3.85
C THR A 111 6.69 11.60 4.14
N PHE A 112 5.90 10.65 3.66
CA PHE A 112 6.10 9.20 3.79
C PHE A 112 5.30 8.47 2.71
N VAL A 113 5.88 7.43 2.12
CA VAL A 113 5.24 6.63 1.07
C VAL A 113 5.32 5.14 1.41
N VAL A 114 4.19 4.44 1.27
CA VAL A 114 4.15 2.97 1.22
C VAL A 114 3.66 2.56 -0.15
N MET A 115 4.36 1.65 -0.81
CA MET A 115 3.94 1.14 -2.12
C MET A 115 4.00 -0.39 -2.18
N ASN A 116 3.12 -0.98 -2.98
CA ASN A 116 3.12 -2.41 -3.26
C ASN A 116 2.61 -2.72 -4.68
N THR A 117 3.04 -3.84 -5.23
CA THR A 117 2.48 -4.48 -6.43
C THR A 117 2.92 -5.94 -6.46
N GLY A 118 2.34 -6.75 -7.35
CA GLY A 118 2.79 -8.13 -7.60
C GLY A 118 1.66 -9.11 -7.86
N ASN A 119 0.61 -9.14 -7.03
CA ASN A 119 -0.51 -10.08 -7.20
C ASN A 119 -1.22 -9.92 -8.53
N HIS A 120 -1.43 -8.68 -8.96
CA HIS A 120 -2.01 -8.38 -10.26
C HIS A 120 -1.07 -8.74 -11.41
N TRP A 121 0.25 -8.57 -11.23
CA TRP A 121 1.25 -9.02 -12.21
C TRP A 121 1.33 -10.54 -12.34
N MET A 122 1.35 -11.28 -11.23
CA MET A 122 1.33 -12.74 -11.24
C MET A 122 0.08 -13.28 -11.95
N ARG A 123 -1.08 -12.63 -11.76
CA ARG A 123 -2.30 -12.98 -12.49
C ARG A 123 -2.22 -12.59 -13.97
N TYR A 124 -1.75 -11.39 -14.28
CA TYR A 124 -1.61 -10.90 -15.66
C TYR A 124 -0.67 -11.79 -16.48
N LEU A 125 0.40 -12.27 -15.87
CA LEU A 125 1.42 -13.12 -16.51
C LEU A 125 1.16 -14.62 -16.33
N GLU A 126 -0.03 -15.02 -15.88
CA GLU A 126 -0.35 -16.42 -15.60
C GLU A 126 -0.17 -17.32 -16.82
N SER A 127 -0.64 -16.92 -18.00
CA SER A 127 -0.45 -17.70 -19.23
C SER A 127 1.02 -17.87 -19.58
N THR A 128 1.82 -16.80 -19.44
CA THR A 128 3.28 -16.86 -19.69
C THR A 128 3.97 -17.77 -18.68
N TYR A 129 3.58 -17.70 -17.41
CA TYR A 129 4.07 -18.61 -16.37
C TYR A 129 3.76 -20.07 -16.71
N LEU A 130 2.54 -20.37 -17.14
CA LEU A 130 2.12 -21.74 -17.47
C LEU A 130 2.77 -22.29 -18.75
N GLU A 131 2.95 -21.45 -19.76
CA GLU A 131 3.48 -21.87 -21.07
C GLU A 131 5.02 -21.85 -21.11
N LYS A 132 5.65 -20.90 -20.42
CA LYS A 132 7.09 -20.58 -20.56
C LYS A 132 7.86 -20.57 -19.24
N GLY A 133 7.19 -20.86 -18.13
CA GLY A 133 7.79 -20.96 -16.80
C GLY A 133 7.97 -19.62 -16.07
N VAL A 134 8.38 -19.73 -14.81
CA VAL A 134 8.53 -18.60 -13.87
C VAL A 134 9.56 -17.58 -14.33
N GLU A 135 10.69 -18.01 -14.88
CA GLU A 135 11.77 -17.12 -15.32
C GLU A 135 11.29 -16.16 -16.42
N THR A 136 10.59 -16.67 -17.44
CA THR A 136 10.09 -15.83 -18.55
C THR A 136 9.05 -14.81 -18.08
N ALA A 137 8.15 -15.20 -17.17
CA ALA A 137 7.22 -14.27 -16.56
C ALA A 137 7.95 -13.23 -15.69
N GLY A 138 8.96 -13.69 -14.94
CA GLY A 138 9.85 -12.88 -14.11
C GLY A 138 10.56 -11.80 -14.92
N GLU A 139 11.13 -12.12 -16.09
CA GLU A 139 11.80 -11.15 -16.96
C GLU A 139 10.88 -10.00 -17.41
N ILE A 140 9.62 -10.30 -17.74
CA ILE A 140 8.64 -9.27 -18.14
C ILE A 140 8.37 -8.34 -16.96
N PHE A 141 8.22 -8.91 -15.76
CA PHE A 141 8.01 -8.14 -14.55
C PHE A 141 9.25 -7.32 -14.15
N GLU A 142 10.44 -7.90 -14.25
CA GLU A 142 11.71 -7.22 -13.98
C GLU A 142 11.89 -6.00 -14.89
N LYS A 143 11.59 -6.13 -16.19
CA LYS A 143 11.62 -4.99 -17.13
C LYS A 143 10.71 -3.85 -16.69
N HIS A 144 9.52 -4.18 -16.18
CA HIS A 144 8.65 -3.16 -15.61
C HIS A 144 9.26 -2.51 -14.36
N LEU A 145 9.79 -3.28 -13.41
CA LEU A 145 10.47 -2.74 -12.22
C LEU A 145 11.66 -1.84 -12.60
N GLN A 146 12.47 -2.25 -13.56
CA GLN A 146 13.58 -1.46 -14.10
C GLN A 146 13.09 -0.14 -14.71
N SER A 147 11.95 -0.15 -15.41
CA SER A 147 11.37 1.06 -16.02
C SER A 147 10.94 2.11 -14.98
N ILE A 148 10.50 1.69 -13.79
CA ILE A 148 10.05 2.60 -12.71
C ILE A 148 11.15 2.89 -11.68
N ALA A 149 12.24 2.13 -11.66
CA ALA A 149 13.34 2.30 -10.71
C ALA A 149 13.93 3.73 -10.68
N PRO A 150 14.12 4.46 -11.82
CA PRO A 150 14.58 5.84 -11.78
C PRO A 150 13.59 6.79 -11.08
N VAL A 151 12.29 6.56 -11.23
CA VAL A 151 11.23 7.35 -10.57
C VAL A 151 11.26 7.10 -9.06
N ILE A 152 11.33 5.84 -8.66
CA ILE A 152 11.43 5.44 -7.26
C ILE A 152 12.69 6.05 -6.62
N THR A 153 13.82 6.01 -7.33
CA THR A 153 15.09 6.60 -6.86
C THR A 153 14.95 8.09 -6.57
N ARG A 154 14.30 8.85 -7.46
CA ARG A 154 14.08 10.29 -7.24
C ARG A 154 13.16 10.54 -6.04
N LEU A 155 12.08 9.77 -5.91
CA LEU A 155 11.15 9.87 -4.79
C LEU A 155 11.85 9.59 -3.45
N ALA A 156 12.58 8.47 -3.37
CA ALA A 156 13.27 8.02 -2.16
C ALA A 156 14.39 8.97 -1.68
N ARG A 157 14.96 9.78 -2.58
CA ARG A 157 15.95 10.82 -2.20
C ARG A 157 15.36 11.93 -1.31
N THR A 158 14.05 12.15 -1.37
CA THR A 158 13.42 13.29 -0.67
C THR A 158 12.30 12.88 0.28
N THR A 159 11.80 11.65 0.15
CA THR A 159 10.72 11.12 0.96
C THR A 159 11.06 9.69 1.34
N PRO A 160 10.94 9.28 2.63
CA PRO A 160 11.06 7.88 2.99
C PRO A 160 10.03 7.02 2.25
N VAL A 161 10.50 5.96 1.59
CA VAL A 161 9.66 5.02 0.84
C VAL A 161 9.82 3.63 1.41
N ILE A 162 8.69 3.01 1.79
CA ILE A 162 8.60 1.59 2.09
C ILE A 162 8.02 0.87 0.87
N PHE A 163 8.76 -0.12 0.37
CA PHE A 163 8.25 -1.07 -0.61
C PHE A 163 7.78 -2.33 0.13
N LYS A 164 6.45 -2.50 0.25
CA LYS A 164 5.85 -3.69 0.85
C LYS A 164 5.93 -4.84 -0.16
N MET A 165 6.65 -5.89 0.20
CA MET A 165 6.78 -7.10 -0.61
C MET A 165 5.49 -7.94 -0.59
N GLN A 166 5.42 -8.94 -1.47
CA GLN A 166 4.24 -9.80 -1.56
C GLN A 166 4.13 -10.69 -0.33
N ASP A 167 2.91 -10.83 0.20
CA ASP A 167 2.61 -11.78 1.27
C ASP A 167 2.50 -13.20 0.74
N ASP A 168 2.71 -14.19 1.62
CA ASP A 168 2.18 -15.53 1.36
C ASP A 168 0.64 -15.44 1.21
N LEU A 169 0.10 -16.18 0.25
CA LEU A 169 -1.34 -16.25 0.02
C LEU A 169 -1.86 -17.64 0.39
N GLN A 170 -3.06 -17.75 0.96
CA GLN A 170 -3.67 -19.05 1.30
C GLN A 170 -3.81 -19.95 0.06
N VAL A 171 -4.15 -19.34 -1.08
CA VAL A 171 -4.26 -20.00 -2.38
C VAL A 171 -2.97 -20.69 -2.83
N ALA A 172 -1.80 -20.25 -2.33
CA ALA A 172 -0.51 -20.86 -2.66
C ALA A 172 -0.28 -22.24 -2.04
N TYR A 173 -1.20 -22.67 -1.16
CA TYR A 173 -1.17 -23.97 -0.50
C TYR A 173 -2.37 -24.85 -0.87
N ILE A 174 -3.20 -24.43 -1.83
CA ILE A 174 -4.36 -25.19 -2.31
C ILE A 174 -3.93 -26.06 -3.51
N GLU A 175 -4.42 -27.30 -3.56
CA GLU A 175 -4.00 -28.31 -4.55
C GLU A 175 -4.41 -27.99 -6.00
N ASP A 176 -5.47 -27.18 -6.21
CA ASP A 176 -5.87 -26.67 -7.52
C ASP A 176 -6.42 -25.23 -7.41
N PRO A 177 -5.55 -24.22 -7.41
CA PRO A 177 -5.97 -22.84 -7.25
C PRO A 177 -6.56 -22.27 -8.54
N LYS A 178 -7.56 -21.38 -8.40
CA LYS A 178 -8.14 -20.63 -9.54
C LYS A 178 -7.09 -19.82 -10.33
N VAL A 179 -6.03 -19.38 -9.65
CA VAL A 179 -4.87 -18.70 -10.26
C VAL A 179 -3.64 -19.54 -9.97
N LYS A 180 -3.16 -20.27 -10.98
CA LYS A 180 -2.08 -21.26 -10.90
C LYS A 180 -0.70 -20.63 -10.73
N SER A 181 -0.55 -19.35 -11.06
CA SER A 181 0.69 -18.61 -10.81
C SER A 181 0.85 -18.17 -9.36
N PHE A 182 -0.18 -18.28 -8.50
CA PHE A 182 -0.07 -17.90 -7.10
C PHE A 182 0.51 -19.05 -6.27
N THR A 183 1.79 -19.37 -6.45
CA THR A 183 2.52 -20.38 -5.70
C THR A 183 3.53 -19.75 -4.75
N VAL A 184 3.94 -20.47 -3.71
CA VAL A 184 4.95 -19.98 -2.74
C VAL A 184 6.27 -19.66 -3.46
N ASP A 185 6.67 -20.48 -4.43
CA ASP A 185 7.92 -20.27 -5.15
C ASP A 185 7.84 -19.08 -6.11
N ASN A 186 6.68 -18.85 -6.75
CA ASN A 186 6.52 -17.65 -7.58
C ASN A 186 6.49 -16.37 -6.73
N ILE A 187 5.84 -16.39 -5.55
CA ILE A 187 5.87 -15.27 -4.59
C ILE A 187 7.31 -14.96 -4.15
N ARG A 188 8.10 -15.99 -3.83
CA ARG A 188 9.53 -15.85 -3.50
C ARG A 188 10.33 -15.28 -4.67
N HIS A 189 10.08 -15.75 -5.88
CA HIS A 189 10.73 -15.27 -7.08
C HIS A 189 10.45 -13.77 -7.30
N TYR A 190 9.20 -13.33 -7.22
CA TYR A 190 8.82 -11.90 -7.29
C TYR A 190 9.48 -11.07 -6.18
N ASN A 191 9.53 -11.60 -4.95
CA ASN A 191 10.20 -10.92 -3.83
C ASN A 191 11.72 -10.79 -4.03
N ALA A 192 12.36 -11.79 -4.65
CA ALA A 192 13.76 -11.70 -5.05
C ALA A 192 13.97 -10.63 -6.14
N LEU A 193 13.09 -10.57 -7.15
CA LEU A 193 13.14 -9.53 -8.18
C LEU A 193 12.99 -8.12 -7.62
N TYR A 194 12.13 -7.90 -6.61
CA TYR A 194 12.07 -6.60 -5.91
C TYR A 194 13.41 -6.22 -5.31
N LYS A 195 13.98 -7.12 -4.50
CA LYS A 195 15.25 -6.88 -3.80
C LYS A 195 16.36 -6.63 -4.80
N GLN A 196 16.48 -7.44 -5.86
CA GLN A 196 17.53 -7.32 -6.86
C GLN A 196 17.41 -6.03 -7.68
N THR A 197 16.22 -5.75 -8.20
CA THR A 197 16.00 -4.64 -9.15
C THR A 197 15.98 -3.28 -8.46
N LEU A 198 15.45 -3.23 -7.24
CA LEU A 198 15.24 -1.96 -6.52
C LEU A 198 16.30 -1.69 -5.42
N LYS A 199 17.30 -2.56 -5.21
CA LYS A 199 18.31 -2.45 -4.12
C LYS A 199 18.96 -1.07 -3.96
N ASN A 200 19.22 -0.38 -5.08
CA ASN A 200 19.95 0.89 -5.09
C ASN A 200 19.03 2.11 -5.24
N THR A 201 17.71 1.91 -5.16
CA THR A 201 16.75 3.01 -5.30
C THR A 201 16.55 3.79 -4.00
N GLY A 202 17.06 3.31 -2.87
CA GLY A 202 16.88 3.93 -1.56
C GLY A 202 15.56 3.59 -0.85
N VAL A 203 14.75 2.68 -1.42
CA VAL A 203 13.56 2.16 -0.74
C VAL A 203 13.95 1.24 0.40
N VAL A 204 13.14 1.26 1.46
CA VAL A 204 13.18 0.25 2.52
C VAL A 204 12.26 -0.89 2.12
N PHE A 205 12.80 -2.09 1.97
CA PHE A 205 11.97 -3.27 1.73
C PHE A 205 11.33 -3.72 3.04
N TRP A 206 10.01 -3.76 3.04
CA TRP A 206 9.28 -4.40 4.11
C TRP A 206 8.88 -5.80 3.67
N ASP A 207 9.53 -6.77 4.30
CA ASP A 207 9.16 -8.15 4.18
C ASP A 207 7.94 -8.43 5.04
N SER A 208 6.79 -8.59 4.39
CA SER A 208 5.57 -9.01 5.06
C SER A 208 5.38 -10.54 4.98
N THR A 209 6.28 -11.27 4.30
CA THR A 209 6.35 -12.76 4.33
C THR A 209 6.96 -13.32 5.63
N LEU A 210 7.10 -12.49 6.66
CA LEU A 210 7.59 -12.89 7.98
C LEU A 210 6.83 -14.13 8.49
N PRO A 211 7.37 -14.89 9.48
CA PRO A 211 6.76 -16.10 10.02
C PRO A 211 5.25 -15.98 10.31
N LEU A 212 4.80 -14.76 10.58
CA LEU A 212 3.43 -14.35 10.82
C LEU A 212 2.46 -14.56 9.64
N SER A 213 2.80 -14.18 8.39
CA SER A 213 1.90 -14.39 7.24
C SER A 213 1.73 -15.88 6.95
N ARG A 214 2.84 -16.63 7.00
CA ARG A 214 2.86 -18.08 6.83
C ARG A 214 2.05 -18.77 7.92
N ALA A 215 2.26 -18.40 9.19
CA ALA A 215 1.52 -18.95 10.32
C ALA A 215 0.01 -18.66 10.20
N TYR A 216 -0.36 -17.44 9.80
CA TYR A 216 -1.76 -17.07 9.54
C TYR A 216 -2.39 -17.96 8.46
N ASN A 217 -1.71 -18.14 7.31
CA ASN A 217 -2.25 -18.94 6.21
C ASN A 217 -2.34 -20.43 6.58
N GLN A 218 -1.34 -20.97 7.27
CA GLN A 218 -1.37 -22.35 7.77
C GLN A 218 -2.51 -22.57 8.78
N GLU A 219 -2.74 -21.62 9.68
CA GLU A 219 -3.86 -21.68 10.62
C GLU A 219 -5.20 -21.61 9.88
N CYS A 220 -5.31 -20.79 8.85
CA CYS A 220 -6.52 -20.71 8.03
C CYS A 220 -6.85 -22.01 7.29
N LEU A 221 -5.83 -22.75 6.83
CA LEU A 221 -6.01 -24.04 6.18
C LEU A 221 -6.40 -25.14 7.19
N ARG A 222 -5.79 -25.13 8.38
CA ARG A 222 -6.08 -26.12 9.45
C ARG A 222 -7.42 -25.89 10.10
N ASN A 223 -7.76 -24.63 10.38
CA ASN A 223 -8.94 -24.21 11.11
C ASN A 223 -9.67 -23.10 10.31
N PRO A 224 -10.46 -23.46 9.28
CA PRO A 224 -11.12 -22.49 8.42
C PRO A 224 -12.09 -21.60 9.20
N ARG A 225 -11.66 -20.38 9.53
CA ARG A 225 -12.46 -19.37 10.24
C ARG A 225 -12.77 -18.22 9.30
N HIS A 226 -14.04 -17.88 9.16
CA HIS A 226 -14.45 -16.73 8.39
C HIS A 226 -15.50 -15.94 9.15
N PHE A 227 -15.07 -14.87 9.79
CA PHE A 227 -15.96 -13.98 10.53
C PHE A 227 -16.37 -12.85 9.60
N ARG A 228 -17.53 -12.99 8.93
CA ARG A 228 -18.01 -12.00 7.94
C ARG A 228 -18.14 -10.60 8.54
N ASP A 229 -18.45 -10.51 9.82
CA ASP A 229 -18.78 -9.24 10.48
C ASP A 229 -17.54 -8.49 10.97
N THR A 230 -16.50 -9.20 11.40
CA THR A 230 -15.26 -8.59 11.90
C THR A 230 -14.10 -8.64 10.91
N LEU A 231 -14.17 -9.54 9.91
CA LEU A 231 -13.08 -9.90 8.99
C LEU A 231 -11.77 -10.24 9.70
N TRP A 232 -11.83 -10.56 11.00
CA TRP A 232 -10.67 -10.86 11.83
C TRP A 232 -9.88 -12.02 11.24
N TRP A 233 -10.60 -13.05 10.81
CA TRP A 233 -10.13 -14.15 10.01
C TRP A 233 -10.85 -14.17 8.65
N MET A 234 -10.07 -14.21 7.57
CA MET A 234 -10.55 -14.27 6.19
C MET A 234 -10.12 -15.57 5.50
N CYS A 235 -10.27 -16.72 6.17
CA CYS A 235 -9.77 -18.01 5.65
C CYS A 235 -10.49 -18.55 4.40
N LYS A 236 -11.51 -17.84 3.90
CA LYS A 236 -12.20 -18.15 2.63
C LYS A 236 -11.85 -17.16 1.51
N ASP A 237 -11.19 -16.07 1.85
CA ASP A 237 -10.63 -15.15 0.86
C ASP A 237 -9.18 -15.57 0.62
N VAL A 238 -8.98 -16.40 -0.39
CA VAL A 238 -7.72 -17.12 -0.57
C VAL A 238 -6.58 -16.23 -1.10
N VAL A 239 -6.88 -15.00 -1.50
CA VAL A 239 -5.94 -14.02 -2.08
C VAL A 239 -5.72 -12.79 -1.20
N HIS A 240 -6.39 -12.71 -0.04
CA HIS A 240 -6.19 -11.66 0.94
C HIS A 240 -5.97 -12.25 2.34
N VAL A 241 -5.29 -11.48 3.19
CA VAL A 241 -5.09 -11.83 4.59
C VAL A 241 -6.15 -11.18 5.48
N GLY A 242 -6.46 -11.83 6.59
CA GLY A 242 -7.47 -11.36 7.55
C GLY A 242 -6.99 -10.17 8.36
N TYR A 243 -7.95 -9.46 8.96
CA TYR A 243 -7.71 -8.22 9.67
C TYR A 243 -6.76 -8.37 10.88
N ILE A 244 -6.67 -9.56 11.46
CA ILE A 244 -5.69 -9.86 12.52
C ILE A 244 -4.25 -9.56 12.07
N LEU A 245 -3.93 -9.88 10.80
CA LEU A 245 -2.62 -9.64 10.21
C LEU A 245 -2.49 -8.21 9.69
N VAL A 246 -3.52 -7.71 9.00
CA VAL A 246 -3.52 -6.35 8.44
C VAL A 246 -3.42 -5.29 9.54
N ARG A 247 -3.93 -5.54 10.74
CA ARG A 247 -3.76 -4.64 11.88
C ARG A 247 -2.32 -4.56 12.35
N GLN A 248 -1.62 -5.69 12.44
CA GLN A 248 -0.18 -5.70 12.78
C GLN A 248 0.63 -4.95 11.71
N TYR A 249 0.25 -5.11 10.44
CA TYR A 249 0.81 -4.35 9.32
C TYR A 249 0.60 -2.85 9.47
N ALA A 250 -0.60 -2.42 9.89
CA ALA A 250 -0.89 -1.02 10.18
C ALA A 250 -0.02 -0.49 11.32
N ASP A 251 0.09 -1.22 12.43
CA ASP A 251 0.92 -0.82 13.58
C ASP A 251 2.40 -0.66 13.18
N MET A 252 2.94 -1.57 12.37
CA MET A 252 4.31 -1.45 11.86
C MET A 252 4.53 -0.20 11.00
N VAL A 253 3.57 0.11 10.13
CA VAL A 253 3.64 1.30 9.28
C VAL A 253 3.50 2.59 10.09
N LEU A 254 2.59 2.61 11.08
CA LEU A 254 2.44 3.73 12.00
C LEU A 254 3.73 3.95 12.80
N ASN A 255 4.35 2.88 13.30
CA ASN A 255 5.63 2.95 14.00
C ASN A 255 6.75 3.47 13.08
N ALA A 256 6.80 3.04 11.82
CA ALA A 256 7.79 3.55 10.86
C ALA A 256 7.56 5.03 10.49
N ALA A 257 6.30 5.44 10.37
CA ALA A 257 5.94 6.80 9.98
C ALA A 257 6.10 7.80 11.13
N CYS A 258 5.78 7.40 12.37
CA CYS A 258 5.96 8.20 13.58
C CYS A 258 7.39 8.13 14.13
N GLY A 259 8.06 6.99 13.96
CA GLY A 259 9.36 6.65 14.55
C GLY A 259 10.57 7.16 13.78
N ARG A 260 10.57 8.41 13.28
CA ARG A 260 11.80 9.12 12.86
C ARG A 260 12.84 9.29 13.99
N SER A 261 12.69 8.56 15.11
CA SER A 261 13.60 8.43 16.26
C SER A 261 14.17 7.01 16.46
N MET A 262 13.91 6.03 15.59
CA MET A 262 14.53 4.68 15.70
C MET A 262 15.81 4.49 14.87
N SER A 263 16.51 5.58 14.52
CA SER A 263 17.88 5.53 13.98
C SER A 263 18.97 5.59 15.06
N ASP A 264 18.62 5.68 16.34
CA ASP A 264 19.58 5.75 17.46
C ASP A 264 19.70 4.43 18.25
N CYS A 265 19.23 3.31 17.70
CA CYS A 265 19.45 1.98 18.26
C CYS A 265 20.24 1.09 17.27
N SER A 266 21.45 1.54 16.95
CA SER A 266 22.54 0.69 16.46
C SER A 266 23.81 1.05 17.20
#